data_AF-A0A1J0VYJ6-F1
#
_entry.id   AF-A0A1J0VYJ6-F1
#
_cell.length_a   1.000
_cell.length_b   1.000
_cell.length_c   1.000
_cell.angle_alpha   90.00
_cell.angle_beta   90.00
_cell.angle_gamma   90.00
#
_symmetry.space_group_name_H-M   'P 1'
#
loop_
_entity.id
_entity.type
_entity.pdbx_description
1 polymer ?
#
loop_
_entity_poly.entity_id
_entity_poly.type
_entity_poly.pdbx_seq_one_letter_code
_entity_poly.pdbx_strand_id
1 'polypeptide(L)'
;MNRTIAPLPDTSRLLAVWNGAQKSATSLEHATHVYVTMWTIYLTDVDPTTIGEWQTYDFPAFATDVSRTIARVIDDEISWHIGNRHNAAVLIDDDVPELVTAGELVGRIAMFTVLFDKWPPHLGQCPIGPAFLDTGRQFDKLMRGLPKGRRQPRRRADGLPPVPRPQRIELGAVPRSSQP
;
A
#
# COMPACT_ATOMS: atom_id res chain seq x y z
N MET A 1 27.38 -5.20 -14.31
CA MET A 1 26.24 -6.15 -14.26
C MET A 1 24.95 -5.37 -14.35
N ASN A 2 24.23 -5.44 -15.47
CA ASN A 2 22.88 -4.89 -15.59
C ASN A 2 21.94 -5.74 -14.71
N ARG A 3 21.63 -5.28 -13.51
CA ARG A 3 20.52 -5.84 -12.72
C ARG A 3 19.24 -5.52 -13.49
N THR A 4 18.62 -6.54 -14.10
CA THR A 4 17.25 -6.41 -14.61
C THR A 4 16.36 -6.14 -13.40
N ILE A 5 15.94 -4.89 -13.23
CA ILE A 5 15.01 -4.50 -12.17
C ILE A 5 13.67 -5.15 -12.53
N ALA A 6 13.12 -5.98 -11.64
CA ALA A 6 11.79 -6.57 -11.82
C ALA A 6 10.75 -5.45 -12.07
N PRO A 7 9.69 -5.66 -12.85
CA PRO A 7 8.67 -4.64 -13.02
C PRO A 7 8.01 -4.30 -11.66
N LEU A 8 7.64 -3.02 -11.47
CA LEU A 8 6.78 -2.62 -10.35
C LEU A 8 5.42 -3.33 -10.48
N PRO A 9 4.80 -3.78 -9.37
CA PRO A 9 3.51 -4.46 -9.40
C PRO A 9 2.39 -3.48 -9.80
N ASP A 10 1.41 -3.98 -10.54
CA ASP A 10 0.12 -3.31 -10.74
C ASP A 10 -0.92 -3.87 -9.75
N THR A 11 -2.13 -3.30 -9.73
CA THR A 11 -3.21 -3.76 -8.84
C THR A 11 -3.53 -5.24 -9.07
N SER A 12 -3.54 -5.71 -10.33
CA SER A 12 -3.83 -7.12 -10.62
C SER A 12 -2.80 -8.06 -9.99
N ARG A 13 -1.52 -7.70 -10.05
CA ARG A 13 -0.42 -8.47 -9.43
C ARG A 13 -0.56 -8.48 -7.91
N LEU A 14 -0.87 -7.35 -7.29
CA LEU A 14 -1.07 -7.28 -5.85
C LEU A 14 -2.22 -8.20 -5.39
N LEU A 15 -3.38 -8.14 -6.07
CA LEU A 15 -4.53 -8.99 -5.73
C LEU A 15 -4.23 -10.48 -5.90
N ALA A 16 -3.53 -10.86 -6.97
CA ALA A 16 -3.14 -12.25 -7.23
C ALA A 16 -2.13 -12.79 -6.19
N VAL A 17 -1.29 -11.91 -5.63
CA VAL A 17 -0.37 -12.28 -4.56
C VAL A 17 -1.11 -12.39 -3.22
N TRP A 18 -1.97 -11.43 -2.91
CA TRP A 18 -2.73 -11.41 -1.65
C TRP A 18 -3.72 -12.56 -1.52
N ASN A 19 -4.40 -12.94 -2.60
CA ASN A 19 -5.32 -14.07 -2.60
C ASN A 19 -4.63 -15.44 -2.74
N GLY A 20 -3.29 -15.48 -2.79
CA GLY A 20 -2.50 -16.70 -2.89
C GLY A 20 -2.47 -17.37 -4.28
N ALA A 21 -3.09 -16.78 -5.30
CA ALA A 21 -3.04 -17.31 -6.67
C ALA A 21 -1.62 -17.26 -7.26
N GLN A 22 -0.78 -16.33 -6.80
CA GLN A 22 0.62 -16.19 -7.18
C GLN A 22 1.51 -16.01 -5.95
N LYS A 23 2.74 -16.56 -6.01
CA LYS A 23 3.72 -16.32 -4.95
C LYS A 23 4.28 -14.91 -5.04
N SER A 24 4.49 -14.29 -3.87
CA SER A 24 5.27 -13.06 -3.75
C SER A 24 6.70 -13.31 -4.25
N ALA A 25 7.17 -12.42 -5.13
CA ALA A 25 8.46 -12.48 -5.79
C ALA A 25 9.39 -11.33 -5.37
N THR A 26 8.88 -10.29 -4.70
CA THR A 26 9.65 -9.10 -4.32
C THR A 26 9.42 -8.71 -2.86
N SER A 27 10.40 -8.00 -2.28
CA SER A 27 10.25 -7.40 -0.94
C SER A 27 9.10 -6.38 -0.90
N LEU A 28 8.87 -5.66 -2.00
CA LEU A 28 7.72 -4.77 -2.17
C LEU A 28 6.38 -5.52 -2.03
N GLU A 29 6.20 -6.61 -2.77
CA GLU A 29 4.99 -7.43 -2.68
C GLU A 29 4.78 -7.98 -1.26
N HIS A 30 5.86 -8.41 -0.60
CA HIS A 30 5.80 -8.82 0.80
C HIS A 30 5.41 -7.68 1.75
N ALA A 31 5.97 -6.48 1.57
CA ALA A 31 5.62 -5.31 2.37
C ALA A 31 4.12 -4.97 2.27
N THR A 32 3.53 -5.14 1.08
CA THR A 32 2.10 -4.88 0.90
C THR A 32 1.18 -5.86 1.63
N HIS A 33 1.62 -7.09 1.93
CA HIS A 33 0.82 -8.03 2.73
C HIS A 33 0.58 -7.56 4.16
N VAL A 34 1.49 -6.75 4.71
CA VAL A 34 1.34 -6.19 6.06
C VAL A 34 0.07 -5.34 6.15
N TYR A 35 -0.29 -4.62 5.08
CA TYR A 35 -1.54 -3.88 5.02
C TYR A 35 -2.77 -4.79 5.05
N VAL A 36 -2.76 -5.87 4.27
CA VAL A 36 -3.87 -6.83 4.25
C VAL A 36 -4.06 -7.41 5.64
N THR A 37 -2.99 -7.85 6.30
CA THR A 37 -3.05 -8.38 7.67
C THR A 37 -3.60 -7.34 8.66
N MET A 38 -3.10 -6.11 8.61
CA MET A 38 -3.55 -5.02 9.47
C MET A 38 -5.07 -4.79 9.31
N TRP A 39 -5.54 -4.68 8.06
CA TRP A 39 -6.96 -4.47 7.79
C TRP A 39 -7.83 -5.65 8.15
N THR A 40 -7.38 -6.89 7.93
CA THR A 40 -8.09 -8.08 8.38
C THR A 40 -8.32 -8.04 9.89
N ILE A 41 -7.30 -7.64 10.67
CA ILE A 41 -7.42 -7.51 12.13
C ILE A 41 -8.40 -6.38 12.49
N TYR A 42 -8.21 -5.18 11.94
CA TYR A 42 -9.03 -4.02 12.31
C TYR A 42 -10.48 -4.08 11.81
N LEU A 43 -10.74 -4.83 10.75
CA LEU A 43 -12.08 -4.96 10.18
C LEU A 43 -12.76 -6.27 10.57
N THR A 44 -12.22 -7.01 11.55
CA THR A 44 -12.73 -8.33 11.97
C THR A 44 -14.24 -8.30 12.18
N ASP A 45 -14.73 -7.33 12.95
CA ASP A 45 -16.12 -7.24 13.42
C ASP A 45 -16.96 -6.17 12.69
N VAL A 46 -16.56 -5.76 11.48
CA VAL A 46 -17.32 -4.76 10.70
C VAL A 46 -18.64 -5.36 10.23
N ASP A 47 -19.74 -4.66 10.54
CA ASP A 47 -21.06 -4.98 10.05
C ASP A 47 -21.13 -4.71 8.53
N PRO A 48 -21.49 -5.72 7.70
CA PRO A 48 -21.64 -5.55 6.27
C PRO A 48 -22.56 -4.41 5.83
N THR A 49 -23.58 -4.10 6.61
CA THR A 49 -24.53 -3.01 6.32
C THR A 49 -23.89 -1.62 6.37
N THR A 50 -22.77 -1.50 7.10
CA THR A 50 -22.02 -0.24 7.26
C THR A 50 -20.87 -0.10 6.26
N ILE A 51 -20.59 -1.12 5.43
CA ILE A 51 -19.43 -1.13 4.52
C ILE A 51 -19.38 0.10 3.60
N GLY A 52 -20.54 0.61 3.18
CA GLY A 52 -20.61 1.82 2.35
C GLY A 52 -20.03 3.07 3.00
N GLU A 53 -20.01 3.15 4.34
CA GLU A 53 -19.50 4.31 5.09
C GLU A 53 -17.97 4.40 5.04
N TRP A 54 -17.29 3.27 4.82
CA TRP A 54 -15.83 3.16 4.77
C TRP A 54 -15.20 3.82 3.56
N GLN A 55 -16.00 4.26 2.58
CA GLN A 55 -15.51 5.05 1.44
C GLN A 55 -14.96 6.42 1.86
N THR A 56 -15.47 6.97 2.97
CA THR A 56 -15.19 8.33 3.47
C THR A 56 -14.75 8.35 4.93
N TYR A 57 -14.60 7.18 5.55
CA TYR A 57 -14.33 7.08 6.98
C TYR A 57 -12.89 7.49 7.33
N ASP A 58 -12.75 8.44 8.25
CA ASP A 58 -11.46 8.79 8.86
C ASP A 58 -11.15 7.82 9.99
N PHE A 59 -10.05 7.08 9.85
CA PHE A 59 -9.67 6.05 10.82
C PHE A 59 -9.29 6.62 12.19
N PRO A 60 -9.40 5.81 13.26
CA PRO A 60 -8.82 6.15 14.55
C PRO A 60 -7.33 6.49 14.43
N ALA A 61 -6.87 7.47 15.22
CA ALA A 61 -5.49 7.99 15.14
C ALA A 61 -4.41 6.89 15.19
N PHE A 62 -4.56 5.88 16.05
CA PHE A 62 -3.59 4.78 16.14
C PHE A 62 -3.51 3.94 14.85
N ALA A 63 -4.65 3.69 14.20
CA ALA A 63 -4.70 2.95 12.94
C ALA A 63 -4.08 3.81 11.82
N THR A 64 -4.29 5.13 11.87
CA THR A 64 -3.62 6.05 10.94
C THR A 64 -2.11 6.08 11.14
N ASP A 65 -1.58 5.98 12.36
CA ASP A 65 -0.13 5.99 12.62
C ASP A 65 0.56 4.72 12.12
N VAL A 66 -0.02 3.55 12.39
CA VAL A 66 0.49 2.27 11.87
C VAL A 66 0.36 2.24 10.34
N SER A 67 -0.81 2.63 9.80
CA SER A 67 -1.04 2.70 8.36
C SER A 67 -0.05 3.66 7.68
N ARG A 68 0.20 4.84 8.25
CA ARG A 68 1.16 5.82 7.73
C ARG A 68 2.59 5.28 7.76
N THR A 69 2.95 4.52 8.78
CA THR A 69 4.25 3.86 8.87
C THR A 69 4.43 2.83 7.75
N ILE A 70 3.44 1.97 7.51
CA ILE A 70 3.48 0.97 6.44
C ILE A 70 3.54 1.65 5.06
N ALA A 71 2.75 2.72 4.84
CA ALA A 71 2.77 3.49 3.60
C ALA A 71 4.19 3.98 3.30
N ARG A 72 4.86 4.55 4.30
CA ARG A 72 6.23 5.05 4.17
C ARG A 72 7.22 3.95 3.80
N VAL A 73 7.11 2.76 4.40
CA VAL A 73 7.98 1.63 4.02
C VAL A 73 7.77 1.23 2.56
N ILE A 74 6.54 1.20 2.08
CA ILE A 74 6.22 0.89 0.68
C ILE A 74 6.76 1.97 -0.25
N ASP A 75 6.59 3.25 0.10
CA ASP A 75 7.13 4.37 -0.68
C ASP A 75 8.67 4.30 -0.75
N ASP A 76 9.33 3.93 0.35
CA ASP A 76 10.79 3.79 0.40
C ASP A 76 11.27 2.64 -0.47
N GLU A 77 10.59 1.49 -0.44
CA GLU A 77 10.92 0.32 -1.26
C GLU A 77 10.73 0.62 -2.76
N ILE A 78 9.63 1.30 -3.13
CA ILE A 78 9.42 1.73 -4.53
C ILE A 78 10.52 2.72 -4.96
N SER A 79 10.91 3.65 -4.08
CA SER A 79 11.97 4.62 -4.36
C SER A 79 13.31 3.93 -4.61
N TRP A 80 13.61 2.91 -3.80
CA TRP A 80 14.80 2.10 -3.96
C TRP A 80 14.77 1.30 -5.26
N HIS A 81 13.61 0.70 -5.57
CA HIS A 81 13.38 -0.10 -6.77
C HIS A 81 13.58 0.70 -8.06
N ILE A 82 13.22 1.99 -8.08
CA ILE A 82 13.46 2.89 -9.23
C ILE A 82 14.84 3.57 -9.23
N GLY A 83 15.76 3.09 -8.38
CA GLY A 83 17.17 3.50 -8.39
C GLY A 83 17.50 4.70 -7.49
N ASN A 84 16.66 5.03 -6.51
CA ASN A 84 16.93 5.97 -5.41
C ASN A 84 17.54 7.32 -5.85
N ARG A 85 17.15 7.82 -7.03
CA ARG A 85 17.66 9.11 -7.51
C ARG A 85 16.99 10.20 -6.68
N HIS A 86 17.76 11.07 -6.02
CA HIS A 86 17.23 12.21 -5.25
C HIS A 86 16.25 13.09 -6.05
N ASN A 87 16.36 13.07 -7.38
CA ASN A 87 15.52 13.84 -8.30
C ASN A 87 14.27 13.08 -8.75
N ALA A 88 14.14 11.81 -8.36
CA ALA A 88 13.04 10.91 -8.71
C ALA A 88 11.95 10.88 -7.63
N ALA A 89 12.11 11.56 -6.51
CA ALA A 89 11.06 11.72 -5.51
C ALA A 89 10.49 13.15 -5.52
N VAL A 90 9.17 13.28 -5.43
CA VAL A 90 8.50 14.52 -5.04
C VAL A 90 8.16 14.35 -3.57
N LEU A 91 8.76 15.20 -2.75
CA LEU A 91 8.49 15.23 -1.33
C LEU A 91 7.19 16.00 -1.12
N ILE A 92 6.26 15.37 -0.41
CA ILE A 92 4.94 15.91 -0.10
C ILE A 92 4.93 16.17 1.40
N ASP A 93 4.57 17.39 1.78
CA ASP A 93 4.37 17.72 3.19
C ASP A 93 3.07 17.04 3.68
N ASP A 94 3.05 16.60 4.94
CA ASP A 94 1.91 15.87 5.51
C ASP A 94 0.59 16.71 5.41
N ASP A 95 0.72 18.05 5.37
CA ASP A 95 -0.38 19.03 5.26
C ASP A 95 -0.92 19.29 3.84
N VAL A 96 -0.36 18.65 2.80
CA VAL A 96 -0.85 18.81 1.42
C VAL A 96 -1.78 17.64 1.06
N PRO A 97 -3.12 17.80 1.12
CA PRO A 97 -4.07 16.70 0.97
C PRO A 97 -4.21 16.18 -0.47
N GLU A 98 -3.71 16.91 -1.47
CA GLU A 98 -3.98 16.68 -2.89
C GLU A 98 -3.11 15.58 -3.53
N LEU A 99 -1.98 15.23 -2.89
CA LEU A 99 -1.05 14.23 -3.42
C LEU A 99 -1.03 12.97 -2.56
N VAL A 100 -1.63 11.90 -3.09
CA VAL A 100 -1.66 10.57 -2.46
C VAL A 100 -0.42 9.77 -2.86
N THR A 101 0.24 9.13 -1.89
CA THR A 101 1.43 8.30 -2.16
C THR A 101 1.08 6.90 -2.66
N ALA A 102 2.08 6.17 -3.17
CA ALA A 102 1.87 4.79 -3.60
C ALA A 102 1.50 3.90 -2.40
N GLY A 103 2.17 4.08 -1.27
CA GLY A 103 1.86 3.41 -0.02
C GLY A 103 0.42 3.64 0.45
N GLU A 104 -0.07 4.88 0.39
CA GLU A 104 -1.46 5.21 0.75
C GLU A 104 -2.49 4.58 -0.19
N LEU A 105 -2.21 4.57 -1.50
CA LEU A 105 -3.06 3.89 -2.47
C LEU A 105 -3.10 2.37 -2.19
N VAL A 106 -1.95 1.75 -1.91
CA VAL A 106 -1.90 0.32 -1.54
C VAL A 106 -2.70 0.07 -0.26
N GLY A 107 -2.56 0.93 0.76
CA GLY A 107 -3.31 0.82 2.00
C GLY A 107 -4.82 0.85 1.77
N ARG A 108 -5.32 1.75 0.90
CA ARG A 108 -6.74 1.82 0.52
C ARG A 108 -7.20 0.62 -0.28
N ILE A 109 -6.41 0.17 -1.27
CA ILE A 109 -6.72 -1.03 -2.06
C ILE A 109 -6.84 -2.24 -1.12
N ALA A 110 -5.88 -2.42 -0.21
CA ALA A 110 -5.90 -3.52 0.76
C ALA A 110 -7.13 -3.46 1.68
N MET A 111 -7.49 -2.27 2.19
CA MET A 111 -8.71 -2.11 2.98
C MET A 111 -9.94 -2.55 2.18
N PHE A 112 -10.11 -2.03 0.97
CA PHE A 112 -11.26 -2.35 0.14
C PHE A 112 -11.31 -3.84 -0.19
N THR A 113 -10.18 -4.49 -0.46
CA THR A 113 -10.13 -5.94 -0.67
C THR A 113 -10.68 -6.70 0.54
N VAL A 114 -10.26 -6.36 1.77
CA VAL A 114 -10.77 -7.00 2.99
C VAL A 114 -12.27 -6.75 3.19
N LEU A 115 -12.76 -5.54 2.91
CA LEU A 115 -14.18 -5.21 2.97
C LEU A 115 -14.99 -5.98 1.92
N PHE A 116 -14.43 -6.15 0.71
CA PHE A 116 -15.04 -6.93 -0.36
C PHE A 116 -15.22 -8.40 0.03
N ASP A 117 -14.21 -9.01 0.66
CA ASP A 117 -14.29 -10.40 1.14
C ASP A 117 -15.37 -10.60 2.20
N LYS A 118 -15.74 -9.52 2.92
CA LYS A 118 -16.81 -9.51 3.92
C LYS A 118 -18.19 -9.22 3.33
N TRP A 119 -18.29 -8.73 2.10
CA TRP A 119 -19.56 -8.32 1.49
C TRP A 119 -20.42 -9.54 1.11
N PRO A 120 -21.63 -9.69 1.69
CA PRO A 120 -22.50 -10.81 1.37
C PRO A 120 -23.06 -10.70 -0.06
N PRO A 121 -22.90 -11.73 -0.91
CA PRO A 121 -23.36 -11.68 -2.30
C PRO A 121 -24.87 -11.43 -2.47
N HIS A 122 -25.67 -11.82 -1.48
CA HIS A 122 -27.13 -11.67 -1.51
C HIS A 122 -27.60 -10.21 -1.33
N LEU A 123 -26.72 -9.31 -0.87
CA LEU A 123 -27.01 -7.87 -0.76
C LEU A 123 -26.79 -7.12 -2.07
N GLY A 124 -26.44 -7.83 -3.16
CA GLY A 124 -26.22 -7.25 -4.47
C GLY A 124 -24.81 -6.68 -4.62
N GLN A 125 -24.68 -5.58 -5.35
CA GLN A 125 -23.39 -4.97 -5.66
C GLN A 125 -22.80 -4.25 -4.44
N CYS A 126 -21.53 -4.51 -4.14
CA CYS A 126 -20.84 -3.88 -3.01
C CYS A 126 -20.69 -2.37 -3.23
N PRO A 127 -21.10 -1.52 -2.26
CA PRO A 127 -21.15 -0.07 -2.42
C PRO A 127 -19.77 0.58 -2.62
N ILE A 128 -18.70 -0.04 -2.10
CA ILE A 128 -17.33 0.49 -2.23
C ILE A 128 -16.66 0.17 -3.57
N GLY A 129 -17.31 -0.56 -4.46
CA GLY A 129 -16.73 -1.00 -5.73
C GLY A 129 -16.21 0.14 -6.63
N PRO A 130 -16.95 1.24 -6.83
CA PRO A 130 -16.45 2.38 -7.59
C PRO A 130 -15.17 2.97 -7.00
N ALA A 131 -15.13 3.18 -5.68
CA ALA A 131 -13.97 3.73 -4.98
C ALA A 131 -12.74 2.81 -5.07
N PHE A 132 -12.95 1.50 -5.00
CA PHE A 132 -11.90 0.50 -5.20
C PHE A 132 -11.30 0.57 -6.61
N LEU A 133 -12.15 0.60 -7.65
CA LEU A 133 -11.71 0.70 -9.03
C LEU A 133 -10.95 2.01 -9.30
N ASP A 134 -11.41 3.13 -8.76
CA ASP A 134 -10.74 4.42 -8.89
C ASP A 134 -9.36 4.41 -8.23
N THR A 135 -9.26 3.85 -7.03
CA THR A 135 -7.99 3.75 -6.31
C THR A 135 -7.00 2.84 -7.05
N GLY A 136 -7.46 1.69 -7.56
CA GLY A 136 -6.63 0.80 -8.39
C GLY A 136 -6.13 1.49 -9.66
N ARG A 137 -7.00 2.22 -10.37
CA ARG A 137 -6.59 2.99 -11.57
C ARG A 137 -5.54 4.05 -11.25
N GLN A 138 -5.66 4.74 -10.11
CA GLN A 138 -4.66 5.73 -9.68
C GLN A 138 -3.30 5.06 -9.41
N PHE A 139 -3.30 3.92 -8.72
CA PHE A 139 -2.10 3.14 -8.45
C PHE A 139 -1.42 2.66 -9.74
N ASP A 140 -2.17 2.04 -10.65
CA ASP A 140 -1.64 1.56 -11.93
C ASP A 140 -1.09 2.68 -12.82
N LYS A 141 -1.74 3.86 -12.78
CA LYS A 141 -1.25 5.05 -13.49
C LYS A 141 0.05 5.56 -12.88
N LEU A 142 0.20 5.51 -11.57
CA LEU A 142 1.42 5.88 -10.88
C LEU A 142 2.55 4.90 -11.22
N MET A 143 2.35 3.60 -11.01
CA MET A 143 3.35 2.55 -11.26
C MET A 143 3.85 2.52 -12.70
N ARG A 144 2.96 2.71 -13.69
CA ARG A 144 3.37 2.82 -15.11
C ARG A 144 4.11 4.11 -15.45
N GLY A 145 3.93 5.16 -14.64
CA GLY A 145 4.59 6.45 -14.83
C GLY A 145 6.02 6.47 -14.29
N LEU A 146 6.30 5.77 -13.18
CA LEU A 146 7.59 5.84 -12.49
C LEU A 146 8.78 5.41 -13.37
N PRO A 147 8.73 4.28 -14.13
CA PRO A 147 9.81 3.91 -15.05
C PRO A 147 10.07 4.94 -16.15
N LYS A 148 9.07 5.78 -16.48
CA LYS A 148 9.17 6.83 -17.50
C LYS A 148 9.74 8.14 -16.96
N GLY A 149 10.26 8.15 -15.73
CA GLY A 149 10.83 9.33 -15.10
C GLY A 149 9.81 10.20 -14.37
N ARG A 150 8.56 9.74 -14.19
CA ARG A 150 7.65 10.39 -13.25
C ARG A 150 8.25 10.32 -11.86
N ARG A 151 8.15 11.42 -11.12
CA ARG A 151 8.63 11.47 -9.75
C ARG A 151 7.64 10.76 -8.82
N GLN A 152 8.17 10.01 -7.87
CA GLN A 152 7.42 9.31 -6.86
C GLN A 152 7.04 10.25 -5.70
N PRO A 153 5.75 10.40 -5.40
CA PRO A 153 5.24 10.94 -4.14
C PRO A 153 5.86 10.25 -2.91
N ARG A 154 6.44 11.01 -1.97
CA ARG A 154 6.90 10.50 -0.66
C ARG A 154 6.59 11.54 0.43
N ARG A 155 5.89 11.13 1.49
CA ARG A 155 5.54 12.02 2.61
C ARG A 155 6.73 12.34 3.53
N ARG A 156 6.81 13.58 4.01
CA ARG A 156 7.74 14.05 5.04
C ARG A 156 7.01 14.14 6.39
N ALA A 157 7.60 13.61 7.46
CA ALA A 157 7.14 13.89 8.81
C ALA A 157 7.51 15.33 9.20
N ASP A 158 6.59 16.04 9.85
CA ASP A 158 6.71 17.44 10.27
C ASP A 158 8.08 17.77 10.89
N GLY A 159 8.78 18.75 10.30
CA GLY A 159 10.00 19.34 10.86
C GLY A 159 11.24 18.45 10.95
N LEU A 160 11.23 17.21 10.44
CA LEU A 160 12.38 16.30 10.53
C LEU A 160 13.36 16.48 9.35
N PRO A 161 14.70 16.35 9.60
CA PRO A 161 15.76 16.49 8.59
C PRO A 161 15.58 15.48 7.43
N PRO A 162 16.27 15.68 6.27
CA PRO A 162 15.98 14.95 5.03
C PRO A 162 15.83 13.46 5.27
N VAL A 163 14.75 12.90 4.73
CA VAL A 163 14.37 11.51 4.97
C VAL A 163 15.61 10.62 4.78
N PRO A 164 15.95 9.79 5.78
CA PRO A 164 17.08 8.89 5.67
C PRO A 164 17.03 8.16 4.32
N ARG A 165 18.21 7.87 3.75
CA ARG A 165 18.28 7.00 2.55
C ARG A 165 17.38 5.79 2.80
N PRO A 166 16.54 5.38 1.83
CA PRO A 166 15.69 4.20 1.97
C PRO A 166 16.50 3.06 2.57
N GLN A 167 16.14 2.66 3.78
CA GLN A 167 16.70 1.48 4.41
C GLN A 167 15.75 0.34 4.08
N ARG A 168 16.31 -0.80 3.66
CA ARG A 168 15.52 -2.01 3.50
C ARG A 168 15.01 -2.40 4.88
N ILE A 169 13.75 -2.10 5.17
CA ILE A 169 13.09 -2.60 6.37
C ILE A 169 12.67 -4.02 6.02
N GLU A 170 13.40 -5.00 6.54
CA GLU A 170 12.93 -6.38 6.55
C GLU A 170 11.72 -6.44 7.48
N LEU A 171 10.53 -6.23 6.90
CA LEU A 171 9.25 -6.45 7.56
C LEU A 171 9.12 -7.95 7.84
N GLY A 172 9.69 -8.39 8.96
CA GLY A 172 9.52 -9.72 9.52
C GLY A 172 9.95 -10.86 8.59
N ALA A 173 11.24 -11.17 8.56
CA ALA A 173 11.55 -12.58 8.70
C ALA A 173 10.92 -13.02 10.03
N VAL A 174 9.84 -13.80 9.97
CA VAL A 174 9.36 -14.56 11.13
C VAL A 174 10.61 -15.12 11.80
N PRO A 175 10.89 -14.87 13.09
CA PRO A 175 11.99 -15.53 13.76
C PRO A 175 11.77 -17.00 13.47
N ARG A 176 12.71 -17.66 12.78
CA ARG A 176 12.69 -19.12 12.72
C ARG A 176 12.81 -19.53 14.17
N SER A 177 11.66 -19.79 14.78
CA SER A 177 11.56 -20.38 16.09
C SER A 177 12.52 -21.54 16.05
N SER A 178 13.55 -21.45 16.88
CA SER A 178 14.41 -22.54 17.24
C SER A 178 13.49 -23.73 17.51
N GLN A 179 13.38 -24.62 16.53
CA GLN A 179 12.71 -25.90 16.74
C GLN A 179 13.60 -26.73 17.67
N PRO A 180 13.00 -27.52 18.57
CA PRO A 180 13.72 -28.33 19.54
C PRO A 180 14.66 -29.34 18.89
#